data_AF-A0AAW5JP42-F1
#
_entry.id   AF-A0AAW5JP42-F1
#
_cell.length_a   1.000
_cell.length_b   1.000
_cell.length_c   1.000
_cell.angle_alpha   90.00
_cell.angle_beta   90.00
_cell.angle_gamma   90.00
#
_symmetry.space_group_name_H-M   'P 1'
#
loop_
_entity.id
_entity.type
_entity.pdbx_description
1 polymer ?
#
loop_
_entity_poly.entity_id
_entity_poly.type
_entity_poly.pdbx_seq_one_letter_code
_entity_poly.pdbx_strand_id
1 'polypeptide(L)' 'MQNQMNKPEEFVLLSIPAELIEEAGLSEGDILQMYVDDGSLVIESVYEFDEDICCDDCRYCPANNKGKRRG' A
#
# COMPACT_ATOMS: atom_id res chain seq x y z
N MET A 1 28.87 -7.95 -22.06
CA MET A 1 27.56 -7.42 -21.63
C MET A 1 26.87 -8.54 -20.87
N GLN A 2 26.72 -8.43 -19.55
CA GLN A 2 26.01 -9.43 -18.75
C GLN A 2 24.51 -9.10 -18.79
N ASN A 3 23.69 -10.02 -19.29
CA ASN A 3 22.24 -9.96 -19.13
C ASN A 3 21.94 -10.37 -17.68
N GLN A 4 21.74 -9.40 -16.79
CA GLN A 4 21.16 -9.69 -15.48
C GLN A 4 19.69 -10.01 -15.70
N MET A 5 19.37 -11.30 -15.64
CA MET A 5 18.00 -11.78 -15.56
C MET A 5 17.51 -11.39 -14.16
N ASN A 6 16.69 -10.34 -14.06
CA ASN A 6 16.06 -9.95 -12.80
C ASN A 6 15.30 -11.16 -12.28
N LYS A 7 15.61 -11.61 -11.06
CA LYS A 7 14.84 -12.67 -10.41
C LYS A 7 13.37 -12.22 -10.36
N PRO A 8 12.41 -13.09 -10.72
CA PRO A 8 11.01 -12.76 -10.55
C PRO A 8 10.76 -12.48 -9.07
N GLU A 9 9.97 -11.46 -8.78
CA GLU A 9 9.51 -11.20 -7.42
C GLU A 9 8.73 -12.41 -6.91
N GLU A 10 9.10 -12.88 -5.73
CA GLU A 10 8.45 -14.00 -5.06
C GLU A 10 7.39 -13.43 -4.11
N PHE A 11 6.15 -13.91 -4.25
CA PHE A 11 5.02 -13.47 -3.42
C PHE A 11 4.48 -14.63 -2.60
N VAL A 12 4.04 -14.31 -1.39
CA VAL A 12 3.32 -15.22 -0.50
C VAL A 12 1.89 -14.72 -0.37
N LEU A 13 0.92 -15.62 -0.52
CA LEU A 13 -0.49 -15.34 -0.29
C LEU A 13 -0.86 -15.78 1.13
N LEU A 14 -1.34 -14.83 1.94
CA LEU A 14 -1.81 -15.08 3.30
C LEU A 14 -3.33 -14.95 3.35
N SER A 15 -4.02 -15.99 3.82
CA SER A 15 -5.45 -15.90 4.14
C SER A 15 -5.61 -15.20 5.49
N ILE A 16 -6.37 -14.10 5.52
CA ILE A 16 -6.67 -13.34 6.74
C ILE A 16 -8.13 -13.58 7.11
N PRO A 17 -8.46 -13.87 8.38
CA PRO A 17 -9.83 -13.90 8.87
C PRO A 17 -10.58 -12.60 8.54
N ALA A 18 -11.81 -12.71 8.04
CA ALA A 18 -12.59 -11.55 7.62
C ALA A 18 -12.83 -10.54 8.76
N GLU A 19 -13.05 -11.02 9.98
CA GLU A 19 -13.24 -10.18 11.17
C GLU A 19 -12.02 -9.28 11.47
N LEU A 20 -10.80 -9.75 11.21
CA LEU A 20 -9.59 -8.94 11.42
C LEU A 20 -9.44 -7.85 10.35
N ILE A 21 -9.92 -8.10 9.13
CA ILE A 21 -9.97 -7.07 8.06
C ILE A 21 -10.97 -5.98 8.46
N GLU A 22 -12.13 -6.36 8.98
CA GLU A 22 -13.15 -5.42 9.48
C GLU A 22 -12.64 -4.62 10.68
N GLU A 23 -12.03 -5.26 11.67
CA GLU A 23 -11.45 -4.60 12.86
C GLU A 23 -10.31 -3.65 12.50
N ALA A 24 -9.51 -4.00 11.48
CA ALA A 24 -8.46 -3.13 10.96
C ALA A 24 -8.99 -1.96 10.11
N GLY A 25 -10.30 -1.91 9.84
CA GLY A 25 -10.92 -0.87 9.01
C GLY A 25 -10.56 -0.96 7.53
N LEU A 26 -10.08 -2.11 7.07
CA LEU A 26 -9.67 -2.35 5.69
C LEU A 26 -10.85 -2.79 4.83
N SER A 27 -10.84 -2.41 3.56
CA SER A 27 -11.89 -2.75 2.59
C SER A 27 -11.32 -3.09 1.23
N GLU A 28 -12.08 -3.85 0.44
CA GLU A 28 -11.71 -4.12 -0.95
C GLU A 28 -11.58 -2.81 -1.74
N GLY A 29 -10.45 -2.65 -2.44
CA GLY A 29 -10.15 -1.45 -3.22
C GLY A 29 -9.41 -0.34 -2.47
N ASP A 30 -9.10 -0.54 -1.18
CA ASP A 30 -8.22 0.36 -0.44
C ASP A 30 -6.79 0.35 -1.02
N ILE A 31 -6.13 1.50 -0.91
CA ILE A 31 -4.69 1.59 -1.13
C ILE A 31 -4.02 1.18 0.18
N LEU A 32 -3.27 0.08 0.11
CA LEU A 32 -2.58 -0.49 1.27
C LEU A 32 -1.10 -0.16 1.21
N GLN A 33 -0.54 0.21 2.37
CA GLN A 33 0.89 0.22 2.60
C GLN A 33 1.27 -1.02 3.41
N MET A 34 2.38 -1.65 3.02
CA MET A 34 2.94 -2.83 3.69
C MET A 34 4.40 -2.56 4.03
N TYR A 35 4.77 -2.78 5.29
CA TYR A 35 6.14 -2.59 5.76
C TYR A 35 6.44 -3.50 6.96
N VAL A 36 7.71 -3.56 7.34
CA VAL A 36 8.16 -4.31 8.52
C VAL A 36 8.48 -3.31 9.62
N ASP A 37 7.86 -3.49 10.78
CA ASP A 37 8.19 -2.76 12.01
C ASP A 37 8.31 -3.72 13.18
N ASP A 38 9.40 -3.60 13.93
CA ASP A 38 9.76 -4.49 15.05
C ASP A 38 9.52 -6.00 14.79
N GLY A 39 9.92 -6.49 13.61
CA GLY A 39 9.76 -7.89 13.21
C GLY A 39 8.34 -8.31 12.84
N SER A 40 7.39 -7.36 12.79
CA SER A 40 6.00 -7.57 12.41
C SER A 40 5.75 -7.06 10.99
N LEU A 41 5.00 -7.82 10.20
CA LEU A 41 4.43 -7.33 8.94
C LEU A 41 3.23 -6.45 9.29
N VAL A 42 3.32 -5.17 8.98
CA VAL A 42 2.22 -4.21 9.14
C VAL A 42 1.55 -4.00 7.80
N ILE A 43 0.22 -4.03 7.79
CA ILE A 43 -0.64 -3.75 6.64
C ILE A 43 -1.66 -2.72 7.09
N GLU A 44 -1.64 -1.55 6.48
CA GLU A 44 -2.53 -0.45 6.82
C GLU A 44 -3.07 0.25 5.57
N SER A 45 -4.26 0.85 5.70
CA SER A 45 -4.88 1.67 4.69
C SER A 45 -4.28 3.08 4.70
N VAL A 46 -4.04 3.62 3.50
CA VAL A 46 -3.53 4.98 3.33
C VAL A 46 -4.72 5.93 3.14
N TYR A 47 -5.08 6.68 4.18
CA TYR A 47 -6.20 7.63 4.14
C TYR A 47 -5.79 9.04 3.74
N GLU A 48 -4.56 9.43 4.06
CA GLU A 48 -4.00 10.72 3.69
C GLU A 48 -2.67 10.43 3.00
N PHE A 49 -2.58 10.79 1.72
CA PHE A 49 -1.28 11.09 1.15
C PHE A 49 -0.89 12.41 1.80
N ASP A 50 -0.36 12.34 3.01
CA ASP A 50 0.42 13.44 3.53
C ASP A 50 1.39 13.85 2.43
N GLU A 51 1.55 15.15 2.26
CA GLU A 51 2.24 15.80 1.15
C GLU A 51 3.68 15.26 0.94
N ASP A 52 4.18 14.47 1.91
CA ASP A 52 5.46 13.79 1.97
C ASP A 52 5.56 12.43 1.21
N ILE A 53 4.45 11.79 0.81
CA ILE A 53 4.50 10.56 -0.02
C ILE A 53 4.78 10.87 -1.50
N CYS A 54 4.61 12.14 -1.92
CA CYS A 54 5.06 12.57 -3.23
C CYS A 54 6.55 12.93 -3.21
N CYS A 55 7.40 11.95 -3.54
CA CYS A 55 8.79 12.22 -3.93
C CYS A 55 8.82 13.08 -5.21
N ASP A 56 8.76 14.40 -5.10
CA ASP A 56 9.02 15.49 -6.09
C ASP A 56 8.41 15.38 -7.51
N ASP A 57 7.74 14.29 -7.88
CA ASP A 57 7.17 14.04 -9.20
C ASP A 57 5.81 13.32 -9.10
N CYS A 58 4.78 14.07 -8.71
CA CYS A 58 3.40 13.57 -8.66
C CYS A 58 2.78 13.30 -10.05
N ARG A 59 3.53 13.37 -11.16
CA ARG A 59 2.98 13.13 -12.52
C ARG A 59 2.51 11.69 -12.72
N TYR A 60 2.94 10.76 -11.87
CA TYR A 60 2.56 9.34 -11.92
C TYR A 60 1.88 8.82 -10.65
N CYS A 61 1.47 9.72 -9.74
CA CYS A 61 0.88 9.30 -8.46
C CYS A 61 -0.54 8.72 -8.66
N PRO A 62 -0.81 7.45 -8.29
CA PRO A 62 -2.13 6.83 -8.44
C PRO A 62 -3.24 7.53 -7.65
N ALA A 63 -2.86 8.31 -6.64
CA ALA A 63 -3.72 9.07 -5.74
C ALA A 63 -4.33 10.34 -6.34
N ASN A 64 -3.88 10.78 -7.52
CA ASN A 64 -4.12 12.12 -8.06
C ASN A 64 -5.58 12.45 -8.46
N ASN A 65 -6.58 11.67 -8.03
CA ASN A 65 -7.97 11.86 -8.46
C ASN A 65 -9.06 11.65 -7.39
N LYS A 66 -8.75 11.66 -6.09
CA LYS A 66 -9.77 11.42 -5.04
C LYS A 66 -9.72 12.38 -3.84
N GLY A 67 -9.46 13.67 -4.07
CA GLY A 67 -9.71 14.71 -3.07
C GLY A 67 -11.14 15.28 -3.15
N LYS A 68 -12.15 14.56 -2.64
CA LYS A 68 -13.44 15.19 -2.28
C LYS A 68 -13.66 15.04 -0.77
N ARG A 69 -13.19 16.05 -0.05
CA ARG A 69 -13.51 16.35 1.35
C ARG A 69 -15.01 16.13 1.59
N ARG A 70 -15.37 15.23 2.50
CA ARG A 70 -16.68 15.26 3.16
C ARG A 70 -16.51 16.07 4.45
N GLY A 71 -17.19 17.20 4.51
CA GLY A 71 -17.51 17.87 5.77
C GLY A 71 -18.71 17.20 6.45
#